data_AF-Q1N130-F1
#
_entry.id   AF-Q1N130-F1
#
_cell.length_a   1.000
_cell.length_b   1.000
_cell.length_c   1.000
_cell.angle_alpha   90.00
_cell.angle_beta   90.00
_cell.angle_gamma   90.00
#
_symmetry.space_group_name_H-M   'P 1'
#
loop_
_entity.id
_entity.type
_entity.pdbx_description
1 polymer ?
#
loop_
_entity_poly.entity_id
_entity_poly.type
_entity_poly.pdbx_seq_one_letter_code
_entity_poly.pdbx_strand_id
1 'polypeptide(L)'
;MARGGFRRNKIQKQQGKGTLETVKTEGPFIEWVGKPEYYRHYLTIDGNEYRYESDTTDLGVELGDMVVFRYIDHKDGLIIDRRSLGKWIDPASFS
;
A
#
# COMPACT_ATOMS: atom_id res chain seq x y z
N MET A 1 34.88 26.03 1.97
CA MET A 1 33.55 25.82 1.35
C MET A 1 32.91 24.60 1.99
N ALA A 2 31.99 24.79 2.93
CA ALA A 2 31.28 23.67 3.56
C ALA A 2 30.32 23.06 2.52
N ARG A 3 30.51 21.78 2.18
CA ARG A 3 29.56 21.04 1.36
C ARG A 3 28.30 20.80 2.18
N GLY A 4 27.36 21.73 2.10
CA GLY A 4 25.97 21.48 2.46
C GLY A 4 25.45 20.31 1.63
N GLY A 5 24.82 19.33 2.29
CA GLY A 5 24.32 18.17 1.58
C GLY A 5 23.62 17.18 2.48
N PHE A 6 22.53 17.60 3.14
CA PHE A 6 21.55 16.70 3.75
C PHE A 6 20.83 15.87 2.67
N ARG A 7 21.53 14.99 1.97
CA ARG A 7 20.89 13.92 1.21
C ARG A 7 20.69 12.76 2.17
N ARG A 8 19.61 12.81 2.96
CA ARG A 8 19.12 11.61 3.64
C ARG A 8 18.83 10.59 2.53
N ASN A 9 19.46 9.41 2.59
CA ASN A 9 19.17 8.27 1.72
C ASN A 9 17.73 7.82 1.99
N LYS A 10 16.76 8.54 1.42
CA LYS A 10 15.35 8.17 1.46
C LYS A 10 15.21 6.95 0.58
N ILE A 11 14.79 5.82 1.16
CA ILE A 11 14.52 4.60 0.43
C ILE A 11 13.54 4.93 -0.71
N GLN A 12 13.97 4.70 -1.94
CA GLN A 12 13.16 4.93 -3.12
C GLN A 12 12.05 3.88 -3.14
N LYS A 13 10.79 4.35 -3.16
CA LYS A 13 9.64 3.43 -3.26
C LYS A 13 9.56 2.88 -4.68
N GLN A 14 9.32 1.58 -4.78
CA GLN A 14 9.06 0.88 -6.03
C GLN A 14 7.59 1.09 -6.44
N GLN A 15 7.29 0.87 -7.71
CA GLN A 15 5.93 0.92 -8.26
C GLN A 15 5.46 -0.50 -8.53
N GLY A 16 4.24 -0.82 -8.12
CA GLY A 16 3.57 -2.09 -8.38
C GLY A 16 2.28 -1.87 -9.16
N LYS A 17 1.96 -2.83 -10.00
CA LYS A 17 0.68 -2.93 -10.72
C LYS A 17 0.33 -4.41 -10.81
N GLY A 18 -0.92 -4.76 -10.58
CA GLY A 18 -1.35 -6.14 -10.73
C GLY A 18 -2.80 -6.39 -10.38
N THR A 19 -3.25 -7.64 -10.52
CA THR A 19 -4.61 -8.06 -10.18
C THR A 19 -4.71 -8.39 -8.70
N LEU A 20 -5.69 -7.81 -8.01
CA LEU A 20 -5.95 -8.10 -6.59
C LEU A 20 -6.65 -9.46 -6.45
N GLU A 21 -5.97 -10.43 -5.85
CA GLU A 21 -6.46 -11.82 -5.77
C GLU A 21 -7.08 -12.14 -4.42
N THR A 22 -6.49 -11.64 -3.33
CA THR A 22 -7.01 -11.87 -1.97
C THR A 22 -6.85 -10.63 -1.10
N VAL A 23 -7.74 -10.50 -0.11
CA VAL A 23 -7.68 -9.48 0.94
C VAL A 23 -7.98 -10.14 2.28
N LYS A 24 -7.02 -10.09 3.21
CA LYS A 24 -7.24 -10.44 4.62
C LYS A 24 -6.99 -9.22 5.50
N THR A 25 -7.98 -8.85 6.29
CA THR A 25 -7.92 -7.68 7.17
C THR A 25 -7.80 -8.09 8.63
N GLU A 26 -6.90 -7.44 9.37
CA GLU A 26 -6.72 -7.58 10.81
C GLU A 26 -6.82 -6.21 11.50
N GLY A 27 -7.33 -6.18 12.73
CA GLY A 27 -7.55 -4.96 13.51
C GLY A 27 -9.01 -4.81 13.99
N PRO A 28 -9.40 -3.62 14.49
CA PRO A 28 -8.59 -2.41 14.57
C PRO A 28 -7.45 -2.50 15.59
N PHE A 29 -6.34 -1.83 15.29
CA PHE A 29 -5.20 -1.67 16.18
C PHE A 29 -5.10 -0.23 16.68
N ILE A 30 -4.70 -0.06 17.94
CA ILE A 30 -4.43 1.25 18.55
C ILE A 30 -3.02 1.21 19.10
N GLU A 31 -2.14 2.10 18.64
CA GLU A 31 -0.73 2.12 19.08
C GLU A 31 -0.54 2.82 20.42
N TRP A 32 -1.37 3.83 20.72
CA TRP A 32 -1.42 4.51 22.02
C TRP A 32 -2.79 5.15 22.24
N VAL A 33 -3.13 5.44 23.49
CA VAL A 33 -4.38 6.09 23.88
C VAL A 33 -4.53 7.44 23.16
N GLY A 34 -5.57 7.58 22.33
CA GLY A 34 -5.84 8.79 21.55
C GLY A 34 -5.31 8.81 20.11
N LYS A 35 -4.55 7.80 19.66
CA LYS A 35 -4.28 7.61 18.22
C LYS A 35 -5.54 7.08 17.53
N PRO A 36 -5.85 7.53 16.30
CA PRO A 36 -6.86 6.86 15.48
C PRO A 36 -6.53 5.38 15.32
N GLU A 37 -7.57 4.56 15.27
CA GLU A 37 -7.45 3.15 14.93
C GLU A 37 -6.92 2.97 13.51
N TYR A 38 -6.28 1.84 13.28
CA TYR A 38 -5.84 1.43 11.94
C TYR A 38 -6.01 -0.06 11.75
N TYR A 39 -6.12 -0.45 10.48
CA TYR A 39 -6.24 -1.83 10.05
C TYR A 39 -4.97 -2.24 9.29
N ARG A 40 -4.65 -3.52 9.34
CA ARG A 40 -3.61 -4.14 8.51
C ARG A 40 -4.29 -5.06 7.51
N HIS A 41 -3.97 -4.85 6.24
CA HIS A 41 -4.47 -5.65 5.13
C HIS A 41 -3.32 -6.43 4.52
N TYR A 42 -3.50 -7.74 4.39
CA TYR A 42 -2.63 -8.64 3.64
C TYR A 42 -3.29 -8.84 2.28
N LEU A 43 -2.64 -8.29 1.24
CA LEU A 43 -3.13 -8.28 -0.13
C LEU A 43 -2.27 -9.24 -0.95
N THR A 44 -2.88 -10.19 -1.64
CA THR A 44 -2.17 -10.95 -2.69
C THR A 44 -2.42 -10.27 -4.03
N ILE A 45 -1.34 -9.86 -4.71
CA ILE A 45 -1.38 -9.18 -6.00
C ILE A 45 -0.41 -9.87 -6.95
N ASP A 46 -0.92 -10.45 -8.03
CA ASP A 46 -0.16 -11.28 -8.99
C ASP A 46 0.77 -12.29 -8.28
N GLY A 47 0.23 -13.00 -7.29
CA GLY A 47 0.92 -14.02 -6.50
C GLY A 47 1.86 -13.51 -5.40
N ASN A 48 2.06 -12.19 -5.27
CA ASN A 48 2.92 -11.60 -4.25
C ASN A 48 2.09 -11.07 -3.07
N GLU A 49 2.55 -11.33 -1.84
CA GLU A 49 1.90 -10.84 -0.63
C GLU A 49 2.44 -9.47 -0.22
N TYR A 50 1.53 -8.53 -0.01
CA TYR A 50 1.81 -7.17 0.43
C TYR A 50 1.05 -6.83 1.70
N ARG A 51 1.69 -6.07 2.60
CA ARG A 51 1.03 -5.45 3.74
C ARG A 51 0.62 -4.02 3.40
N TYR A 52 -0.61 -3.65 3.70
CA TYR A 52 -1.15 -2.30 3.57
C TYR A 52 -1.80 -1.84 4.88
N GLU A 53 -1.63 -0.57 5.25
CA GLU A 53 -2.18 0.00 6.48
C GLU A 53 -3.05 1.23 6.17
N SER A 54 -4.32 1.17 6.58
CA SER A 54 -5.32 2.22 6.40
C SER A 54 -6.07 2.48 7.71
N ASP A 55 -6.73 3.62 7.79
CA ASP A 55 -7.65 4.00 8.88
C ASP A 55 -9.06 3.43 8.71
N THR A 56 -9.33 2.72 7.61
CA THR A 56 -10.63 2.12 7.29
C THR A 56 -10.45 0.73 6.67
N THR A 57 -11.47 -0.11 6.77
CA THR A 57 -11.55 -1.40 6.07
C THR A 57 -11.99 -1.29 4.61
N ASP A 58 -12.55 -0.14 4.22
CA ASP A 58 -12.94 0.15 2.85
C ASP A 58 -11.70 0.55 2.02
N LEU A 59 -11.24 -0.35 1.16
CA LEU A 59 -10.01 -0.15 0.38
C LEU A 59 -10.23 0.60 -0.95
N GLY A 60 -11.48 0.82 -1.35
CA GLY A 60 -11.83 1.41 -2.65
C GLY A 60 -11.40 0.56 -3.86
N VAL A 61 -11.09 -0.72 -3.65
CA VAL A 61 -10.71 -1.72 -4.65
C VAL A 61 -11.36 -3.06 -4.29
N GLU A 62 -11.70 -3.85 -5.29
CA GLU A 62 -12.37 -5.14 -5.14
C GLU A 62 -11.51 -6.30 -5.66
N LEU A 63 -11.82 -7.53 -5.26
CA LEU A 63 -11.14 -8.71 -5.81
C LEU A 63 -11.33 -8.78 -7.32
N GLY A 64 -10.26 -9.08 -8.05
CA GLY A 64 -10.21 -9.06 -9.51
C GLY A 64 -9.90 -7.69 -10.11
N ASP A 65 -9.92 -6.61 -9.32
CA ASP A 65 -9.51 -5.31 -9.82
C ASP A 65 -8.02 -5.28 -10.14
N MET A 66 -7.68 -4.61 -11.23
CA MET A 66 -6.31 -4.20 -11.48
C MET A 66 -5.99 -3.00 -10.59
N VAL A 67 -4.98 -3.12 -9.73
CA VAL A 67 -4.57 -2.09 -8.79
C VAL A 67 -3.18 -1.56 -9.12
N VAL A 68 -2.93 -0.31 -8.77
CA VAL A 68 -1.63 0.35 -8.84
C VAL A 68 -1.27 0.86 -7.45
N PHE A 69 0.02 0.78 -7.11
CA PHE A 69 0.50 1.16 -5.79
C PHE A 69 2.00 1.44 -5.78
N ARG A 70 2.48 2.00 -4.67
CA ARG A 70 3.91 2.09 -4.37
C ARG A 70 4.21 1.27 -3.15
N TYR A 71 5.35 0.61 -3.14
CA TYR A 71 5.77 -0.21 -2.01
C TYR A 71 7.25 -0.04 -1.70
N ILE A 72 7.64 -0.51 -0.51
CA ILE A 72 9.03 -0.74 -0.15
C ILE A 72 9.24 -2.23 0.08
N ASP A 73 10.42 -2.70 -0.31
CA ASP A 73 10.93 -3.98 0.14
C ASP A 73 11.53 -3.75 1.53
N HIS A 74 10.90 -4.33 2.56
CA HIS A 74 11.35 -4.25 3.94
C HIS A 74 11.70 -5.65 4.42
N LYS A 75 12.55 -5.75 5.45
CA LYS A 75 12.90 -7.04 6.07
C LYS A 75 11.69 -7.82 6.60
N ASP A 76 10.58 -7.13 6.85
CA ASP A 76 9.32 -7.69 7.38
C ASP A 76 8.29 -7.96 6.27
N GLY A 77 8.69 -7.85 4.99
CA GLY A 77 7.84 -8.07 3.81
C GLY A 77 7.67 -6.84 2.91
N LEU A 78 6.85 -7.00 1.88
CA LEU A 78 6.53 -5.91 0.95
C LEU A 78 5.47 -5.01 1.56
N ILE A 79 5.76 -3.73 1.74
CA ILE A 79 4.87 -2.79 2.44
C ILE A 79 4.39 -1.72 1.48
N ILE A 80 3.07 -1.68 1.23
CA ILE A 80 2.41 -0.66 0.42
C ILE A 80 2.33 0.65 1.19
N ASP A 81 2.60 1.74 0.49
CA ASP A 81 2.48 3.09 1.03
C ASP A 81 1.00 3.46 1.27
N ARG A 82 0.69 3.97 2.48
CA ARG A 82 -0.65 4.18 3.06
C ARG A 82 -1.65 4.98 2.19
N ARG A 83 -1.21 5.65 1.14
CA ARG A 83 -2.04 6.48 0.23
C ARG A 83 -1.79 6.22 -1.25
N SER A 84 -1.16 5.09 -1.56
CA SER A 84 -0.75 4.78 -2.93
C SER A 84 -1.62 3.73 -3.60
N LEU A 85 -2.38 2.94 -2.84
CA LEU A 85 -3.27 1.93 -3.39
C LEU A 85 -4.42 2.61 -4.13
N GLY A 86 -4.63 2.22 -5.37
CA GLY A 86 -5.77 2.67 -6.16
C GLY A 86 -6.11 1.72 -7.29
N LYS A 87 -7.37 1.77 -7.73
CA LYS A 87 -7.85 1.05 -8.91
C LYS A 87 -7.20 1.63 -10.16
N TRP A 88 -6.64 0.77 -11.01
CA TRP A 88 -6.22 1.15 -12.34
C TRP A 88 -7.46 1.29 -13.23
N ILE A 89 -7.58 2.44 -13.89
CA ILE A 89 -8.73 2.77 -14.73
C ILE A 89 -8.25 2.80 -16.18
N ASP A 90 -8.85 1.96 -17.03
CA ASP A 90 -8.67 2.04 -18.47
C ASP A 90 -9.68 3.03 -19.06
N PRO A 91 -9.24 4.16 -19.65
CA PRO A 91 -10.17 5.11 -20.27
C PRO A 91 -10.96 4.51 -21.43
N ALA A 92 -10.45 3.47 -22.11
CA ALA A 92 -11.18 2.81 -23.20
C ALA A 92 -12.34 1.93 -22.69
N SER A 93 -12.40 1.64 -21.39
CA SER A 93 -13.50 0.89 -20.78
C SER A 93 -14.76 1.73 -20.54
N PHE A 94 -14.69 3.06 -20.76
CA PHE A 94 -15.84 3.96 -20.67
C PHE A 94 -16.31 4.27 -22.10
N SER A 95 -17.36 3.56 -22.54
CA SER A 95 -18.06 3.84 -23.80
C SER A 95 -19.31 4.67 -23.58
#